data_AF-A0A2V5LWD4-F1
#
_entry.id   AF-A0A2V5LWD4-F1
#
_cell.length_a   1.000
_cell.length_b   1.000
_cell.length_c   1.000
_cell.angle_alpha   90.00
_cell.angle_beta   90.00
_cell.angle_gamma   90.00
#
_symmetry.space_group_name_H-M   'P 1'
#
loop_
_entity.id
_entity.type
_entity.pdbx_description
1 polymer ?
#
loop_
_entity_poly.entity_id
_entity_poly.type
_entity_poly.pdbx_seq_one_letter_code
_entity_poly.pdbx_strand_id
1 'polypeptide(L)' 'MARPPRVPVWLKDDQVVTYFITLCVEHRRPVLDNPPAFRAIQAFCRQNENWLTIAAVAMPDHFHALVCPRKDRDARITQ' A
#
# COMPACT_ATOMS: atom_id res chain seq x y z
N MET A 1 10.80 -17.83 2.85
CA MET A 1 10.12 -16.62 2.32
C MET A 1 10.72 -16.27 0.99
N ALA A 2 9.89 -16.02 -0.03
CA ALA A 2 10.37 -15.43 -1.27
C ALA A 2 10.84 -13.99 -1.01
N ARG A 3 11.95 -13.59 -1.62
CA ARG A 3 12.45 -12.21 -1.64
C ARG A 3 12.54 -11.76 -3.09
N PRO A 4 11.40 -11.51 -3.76
CA PRO A 4 11.44 -11.07 -5.15
C PRO A 4 12.26 -9.77 -5.25
N PRO A 5 13.10 -9.62 -6.29
CA PRO A 5 13.87 -8.40 -6.47
C PRO A 5 12.92 -7.21 -6.67
N ARG A 6 13.29 -6.05 -6.13
CA ARG A 6 12.57 -4.81 -6.40
C ARG A 6 12.77 -4.46 -7.88
N VAL A 7 11.67 -4.18 -8.59
CA VAL A 7 11.73 -3.57 -9.91
C VAL A 7 12.19 -2.11 -9.73
N PRO A 8 13.32 -1.69 -10.32
CA PRO A 8 13.75 -0.29 -10.25
C PRO A 8 12.74 0.65 -10.92
N VAL A 9 12.74 1.91 -10.53
CA VAL A 9 11.93 2.93 -11.20
C VAL A 9 12.61 3.30 -12.52
N TRP A 10 12.09 2.80 -13.64
CA TRP A 10 12.57 3.15 -14.99
C TRP A 10 11.79 4.29 -15.64
N LEU A 11 10.79 4.83 -14.93
CA LEU A 11 10.02 5.98 -15.38
C LEU A 11 10.89 7.24 -15.40
N LYS A 12 10.61 8.13 -16.35
CA LYS A 12 11.28 9.44 -16.43
C LYS A 12 10.99 10.28 -15.18
N ASP A 13 11.82 11.29 -14.94
CA ASP A 13 11.73 12.07 -13.71
C ASP A 13 10.39 12.81 -13.53
N ASP A 14 9.81 13.26 -14.64
CA ASP A 14 8.53 13.96 -14.72
C ASP A 14 7.29 13.04 -14.60
N GLN A 15 7.49 11.72 -14.54
CA GLN A 15 6.40 10.74 -14.44
C GLN A 15 6.15 10.30 -13.00
N VAL A 16 4.87 10.18 -12.65
CA VAL A 16 4.43 9.71 -11.33
C VAL A 16 4.66 8.21 -11.22
N VAL A 17 5.35 7.79 -10.16
CA VAL A 17 5.48 6.37 -9.78
C VAL A 17 4.24 5.96 -8.99
N THR A 18 3.54 4.92 -9.46
CA THR A 18 2.37 4.37 -8.77
C THR A 18 2.58 2.87 -8.56
N TYR A 19 2.38 2.42 -7.33
CA TYR A 19 2.43 1.02 -6.97
C TYR A 19 1.02 0.50 -6.74
N PHE A 20 0.74 -0.69 -7.28
CA PHE A 20 -0.37 -1.51 -6.81
C PHE A 20 0.15 -2.47 -5.73
N ILE A 21 -0.41 -2.38 -4.54
CA ILE A 21 -0.03 -3.23 -3.41
C ILE A 21 -1.15 -4.15 -2.99
N THR A 22 -0.74 -5.32 -2.50
CA THR A 22 -1.60 -6.29 -1.82
C THR A 22 -0.94 -6.66 -0.50
N LEU A 23 -1.64 -6.44 0.60
CA LEU A 23 -1.24 -6.88 1.93
C LEU A 23 -2.23 -7.92 2.42
N CYS A 24 -1.75 -9.15 2.65
CA CYS A 24 -2.57 -10.24 3.15
C CYS A 24 -2.39 -10.35 4.66
N VAL A 25 -3.49 -10.59 5.38
CA VAL A 25 -3.42 -11.03 6.76
C VAL A 25 -2.78 -12.42 6.80
N GLU A 26 -1.94 -12.65 7.81
CA GLU A 26 -1.33 -13.94 8.04
C GLU A 26 -2.39 -15.05 8.14
N HIS A 27 -2.16 -16.14 7.40
CA HIS A 27 -3.08 -17.26 7.25
C HIS A 27 -4.47 -16.88 6.73
N ARG A 28 -4.62 -15.75 6.02
CA ARG A 28 -5.90 -15.30 5.44
C ARG A 28 -7.01 -15.16 6.49
N ARG A 29 -6.64 -14.83 7.74
CA ARG A 29 -7.62 -14.64 8.82
C ARG A 29 -8.51 -13.42 8.52
N PRO A 30 -9.84 -13.51 8.62
CA PRO A 30 -10.76 -12.43 8.22
C PRO A 30 -10.91 -11.35 9.31
N VAL A 31 -9.79 -10.76 9.75
CA VAL A 31 -9.75 -9.81 10.88
C VAL A 31 -9.91 -8.34 10.49
N LEU A 32 -10.10 -8.04 9.20
CA LEU A 32 -10.28 -6.68 8.70
C LEU A 32 -11.77 -6.32 8.51
N ASP A 33 -12.67 -7.29 8.52
CA ASP A 33 -14.12 -7.07 8.41
C ASP A 33 -14.73 -6.64 9.75
N ASN A 34 -14.23 -5.53 10.29
CA ASN A 34 -14.82 -4.88 11.45
C ASN A 34 -14.63 -3.36 11.39
N PRO A 35 -15.55 -2.59 11.99
CA PRO A 35 -15.49 -1.13 11.94
C PRO A 35 -14.19 -0.52 12.49
N PRO A 36 -13.59 -1.02 13.59
CA PRO A 36 -12.29 -0.52 14.07
C PRO A 36 -11.17 -0.66 13.03
N ALA A 37 -11.01 -1.84 12.43
CA ALA A 37 -9.99 -2.09 11.42
C ALA A 37 -10.19 -1.19 10.19
N PHE A 38 -11.44 -1.08 9.71
CA PHE A 38 -11.74 -0.23 8.56
C PHE A 38 -11.43 1.26 8.84
N ARG A 39 -11.75 1.78 10.03
CA ARG A 39 -11.39 3.15 10.42
C ARG A 39 -9.88 3.37 10.47
N ALA A 40 -9.14 2.40 11.00
CA ALA A 40 -7.67 2.48 11.04
C ALA A 40 -7.07 2.52 9.62
N ILE A 41 -7.58 1.68 8.71
CA ILE A 41 -7.18 1.68 7.29
C ILE A 41 -7.51 3.04 6.65
N GLN A 42 -8.72 3.57 6.87
CA GLN A 42 -9.09 4.89 6.36
C GLN A 42 -8.18 6.01 6.86
N ALA A 43 -7.84 6.00 8.16
CA ALA A 43 -6.93 6.98 8.75
C ALA A 43 -5.55 6.88 8.09
N PHE A 44 -5.00 5.67 7.95
CA PHE A 44 -3.73 5.43 7.26
C PHE A 44 -3.77 5.97 5.82
N CYS A 45 -4.78 5.62 5.04
CA CYS A 45 -4.87 6.03 3.63
C CYS A 45 -4.96 7.56 3.48
N ARG A 46 -5.55 8.27 4.44
CA ARG A 46 -5.74 9.74 4.40
C ARG A 46 -4.58 10.53 4.98
N GLN A 47 -3.91 10.00 6.00
CA GLN A 47 -2.97 10.75 6.85
C GLN A 47 -1.51 10.35 6.63
N ASN A 48 -1.22 9.40 5.74
CA ASN A 48 0.16 9.00 5.47
C ASN A 48 0.95 10.13 4.78
N GLU A 49 1.98 10.64 5.46
CA GLU A 49 2.81 11.74 4.96
C GLU A 49 3.82 11.32 3.88
N ASN A 50 4.15 10.03 3.82
CA ASN A 50 5.14 9.50 2.90
C ASN A 50 4.50 8.94 1.62
N TRP A 51 3.21 8.58 1.69
CA TRP A 51 2.49 7.92 0.62
C TRP A 51 1.14 8.59 0.34
N LEU A 52 0.88 8.90 -0.91
CA LEU A 52 -0.44 9.31 -1.38
C LEU A 52 -1.23 8.06 -1.76
N THR A 53 -2.38 7.84 -1.13
CA THR A 53 -3.32 6.78 -1.55
C THR A 53 -4.28 7.33 -2.60
N ILE A 54 -4.27 6.76 -3.80
CA ILE A 54 -5.21 7.11 -4.88
C ILE A 54 -6.53 6.38 -4.67
N ALA A 55 -6.44 5.07 -4.43
CA ALA A 55 -7.58 4.20 -4.22
C ALA A 55 -7.18 3.05 -3.30
N ALA A 56 -8.12 2.55 -2.52
CA ALA A 56 -7.91 1.40 -1.66
C ALA A 56 -9.20 0.61 -1.45
N VAL A 57 -9.07 -0.70 -1.28
CA VAL A 57 -10.15 -1.59 -0.86
C VAL A 57 -9.67 -2.48 0.26
N ALA A 58 -10.49 -2.58 1.30
CA ALA A 58 -10.30 -3.53 2.39
C ALA A 58 -11.27 -4.69 2.19
N MET A 59 -10.72 -5.89 2.13
CA MET A 59 -11.43 -7.16 2.13
C MET A 59 -11.27 -7.79 3.53
N PRO A 60 -12.06 -8.80 3.91
CA PRO A 60 -12.01 -9.35 5.27
C PRO A 60 -10.62 -9.80 5.74
N ASP A 61 -9.79 -10.31 4.84
CA ASP A 61 -8.48 -10.90 5.15
C ASP A 61 -7.31 -10.27 4.37
N HIS A 62 -7.55 -9.24 3.57
CA HIS A 62 -6.51 -8.57 2.80
C HIS A 62 -6.89 -7.15 2.39
N PHE A 63 -5.89 -6.40 1.94
CA PHE A 63 -6.01 -5.01 1.56
C PHE A 63 -5.32 -4.80 0.21
N HIS A 64 -5.96 -4.04 -0.67
CA HIS A 64 -5.35 -3.56 -1.90
C HIS A 64 -5.32 -2.04 -1.93
N ALA A 65 -4.27 -1.46 -2.52
CA ALA A 65 -4.22 -0.03 -2.78
C ALA A 65 -3.37 0.34 -4.00
N LEU A 66 -3.72 1.49 -4.59
CA LEU A 66 -2.88 2.25 -5.50
C LEU A 66 -2.25 3.39 -4.71
N VAL A 67 -0.92 3.40 -4.61
CA VAL A 67 -0.18 4.39 -3.81
C VAL A 67 0.99 4.99 -4.59
N CYS A 68 1.24 6.28 -4.36
CA CYS A 68 2.41 6.99 -4.90
C CYS A 68 3.31 7.45 -3.75
N PRO A 69 4.64 7.34 -3.87
CA PRO A 69 5.53 8.00 -2.92
C PRO A 69 5.41 9.52 -3.06
N ARG A 70 5.40 10.24 -1.92
CA ARG A 70 5.29 11.71 -1.89
C ARG A 70 6.63 12.44 -1.92
N LYS A 71 7.66 11.86 -1.29
CA LYS A 71 8.96 12.50 -1.04
C LYS A 71 10.08 11.86 -1.84
N ASP A 72 10.19 10.54 -1.75
CA ASP A 72 11.25 9.76 -2.39
C ASP A 72 10.64 8.79 -3.41
N ARG A 73 10.86 9.04 -4.71
CA ARG A 73 10.36 8.20 -5.82
C ARG A 73 10.81 6.74 -5.71
N ASP A 74 11.94 6.51 -5.06
CA ASP A 74 12.53 5.19 -4.87
C ASP A 74 12.19 4.53 -3.53
N ALA A 75 11.32 5.18 -2.74
CA ALA A 75 10.87 4.65 -1.47
C ALA A 75 10.30 3.23 -1.60
N ARG A 76 10.62 2.40 -0.61
CA ARG A 76 10.10 1.03 -0.49
C ARG A 76 8.84 1.01 0.36
N ILE A 77 7.87 0.19 -0.04
CA ILE A 77 6.66 -0.03 0.75
C ILE A 77 6.92 -0.96 1.95
N THR A 78 7.87 -1.87 1.83
CA THR A 78 8.33 -2.77 2.91
C THR A 78 9.81 -2.53 3.19
N GLN A 79 10.18 -2.47 4.47
CA GLN A 79 11.59 -2.43 4.90
C GLN A 79 12.25 -3.80 4.76
#